data_AF-A0A955KBB5-F1
#
_entry.id   AF-A0A955KBB5-F1
#
_cell.length_a   1.000
_cell.length_b   1.000
_cell.length_c   1.000
_cell.angle_alpha   90.00
_cell.angle_beta   90.00
_cell.angle_gamma   90.00
#
_symmetry.space_group_name_H-M   'P 1'
#
loop_
_entity.id
_entity.type
_entity.pdbx_description
1 polymer ?
#
loop_
_entity_poly.entity_id
_entity_poly.type
_entity_poly.pdbx_seq_one_letter_code
_entity_poly.pdbx_strand_id
1 'polypeptide(L)'
;MAKEDNSLEGLQSRLERYQNKHREWRDELKRREADGCTDQEIKEAKSRKCFFKTLAAMAQRHINQLLVDGSASSKAVESEVSDGGQATVVQMRADAPPAVPGNPKRPPEFVRYSTGA
;
A
#
# COMPACT_ATOMS: atom_id res chain seq x y z
N MET A 1 -3.77 -2.78 -32.07
CA MET A 1 -3.65 -2.40 -30.65
C MET A 1 -3.05 -3.60 -29.92
N ALA A 2 -1.83 -3.47 -29.37
CA ALA A 2 -1.24 -4.56 -28.59
C ALA A 2 -2.11 -4.77 -27.33
N LYS A 3 -2.59 -6.00 -27.12
CA LYS A 3 -3.25 -6.37 -25.86
C LYS A 3 -2.18 -6.22 -24.78
N GLU A 4 -2.38 -5.34 -23.81
CA GLU A 4 -1.46 -5.22 -22.69
C GLU A 4 -1.38 -6.57 -21.98
N ASP A 5 -0.19 -7.15 -21.94
CA ASP A 5 0.07 -8.40 -21.22
C ASP A 5 -0.11 -8.14 -19.72
N ASN A 6 -1.24 -8.61 -19.20
CA ASN A 6 -1.63 -8.51 -17.80
C ASN A 6 -1.28 -9.78 -17.03
N SER A 7 -0.39 -10.63 -17.57
CA SER A 7 0.17 -11.74 -16.82
C SER A 7 0.94 -11.23 -15.59
N LEU A 8 1.08 -12.10 -14.58
CA LEU A 8 1.83 -11.80 -13.37
C LEU A 8 3.30 -11.46 -13.70
N GLU A 9 3.90 -12.18 -14.64
CA GLU A 9 5.25 -11.92 -15.14
C GLU A 9 5.35 -10.56 -15.85
N GLY A 10 4.37 -10.24 -16.72
CA GLY A 10 4.30 -8.95 -17.40
C GLY A 10 4.18 -7.78 -16.43
N LEU A 11 3.35 -7.91 -15.40
CA LEU A 11 3.19 -6.91 -14.35
C LEU A 11 4.42 -6.78 -13.45
N GLN A 12 5.10 -7.89 -13.12
CA GLN A 12 6.37 -7.88 -12.38
C GLN A 12 7.47 -7.16 -13.17
N SER A 13 7.60 -7.45 -14.46
CA SER A 13 8.53 -6.77 -15.35
C SER A 13 8.23 -5.26 -15.46
N ARG A 14 6.95 -4.87 -15.53
CA ARG A 14 6.53 -3.46 -15.49
C ARG A 14 6.86 -2.80 -14.15
N LEU A 15 6.57 -3.47 -13.04
CA LEU A 15 6.87 -2.99 -11.70
C LEU A 15 8.37 -2.72 -11.54
N GLU A 16 9.23 -3.65 -11.94
CA GLU A 16 10.68 -3.50 -11.88
C GLU A 16 11.14 -2.29 -12.69
N ARG A 17 10.65 -2.13 -13.94
CA ARG A 17 10.93 -0.95 -14.76
C ARG A 17 10.51 0.35 -14.09
N TYR A 18 9.31 0.41 -13.51
CA TYR A 18 8.83 1.61 -12.82
C TYR A 18 9.64 1.91 -11.56
N GLN A 19 10.04 0.89 -10.80
CA GLN A 19 10.91 1.06 -9.63
C GLN A 19 12.30 1.56 -10.02
N ASN A 20 12.88 1.04 -11.10
CA ASN A 20 14.13 1.53 -11.67
C ASN A 20 14.02 3.00 -12.07
N LYS A 21 12.99 3.37 -12.85
CA LYS A 21 12.76 4.77 -13.24
C LYS A 21 12.51 5.68 -12.03
N HIS A 22 11.79 5.22 -11.02
CA HIS A 22 11.62 5.97 -9.78
C HIS A 22 12.95 6.20 -9.04
N ARG A 23 13.86 5.22 -9.03
CA ARG A 23 15.22 5.41 -8.48
C ARG A 23 16.01 6.42 -9.29
N GLU A 24 16.06 6.28 -10.62
CA GLU A 24 16.72 7.22 -11.51
C GLU A 24 16.25 8.67 -11.27
N TRP A 25 14.93 8.91 -11.25
CA TRP A 25 14.38 10.25 -11.02
C TRP A 25 14.58 10.77 -9.59
N ARG A 26 14.72 9.89 -8.61
CA ARG A 26 15.08 10.28 -7.24
C ARG A 26 16.52 10.76 -7.17
N ASP A 27 17.43 10.06 -7.82
CA ASP A 27 18.86 10.42 -7.84
C ASP A 27 19.09 11.65 -8.72
N GLU A 28 18.37 11.77 -9.84
CA GLU A 28 18.32 12.97 -10.67
C GLU A 28 17.84 14.18 -9.89
N LEU A 29 16.76 14.03 -9.11
CA LEU A 29 16.25 15.13 -8.28
C LEU A 29 17.30 15.59 -7.27
N LYS A 30 17.98 14.65 -6.59
CA LYS A 30 19.05 14.99 -5.63
C LYS A 30 20.21 15.72 -6.31
N ARG A 31 20.60 15.29 -7.52
CA ARG A 31 21.64 15.97 -8.29
C ARG A 31 21.22 17.40 -8.64
N ARG A 32 20.02 17.58 -9.20
CA ARG A 32 19.49 18.92 -9.52
C ARG A 32 19.38 19.86 -8.31
N GLU A 33 18.97 19.32 -7.17
CA GLU A 33 18.92 20.08 -5.91
C GLU A 33 20.31 20.45 -5.39
N ALA A 34 21.35 19.63 -5.66
CA ALA A 34 22.73 19.91 -5.28
C ALA A 34 23.45 20.86 -6.27
N ASP A 35 23.17 20.72 -7.56
CA ASP A 35 23.79 21.48 -8.65
C ASP A 35 23.23 22.92 -8.76
N GLY A 36 22.18 23.25 -7.98
CA GLY A 36 21.53 24.55 -8.02
C GLY A 36 20.74 24.79 -9.32
N CYS A 37 20.16 23.72 -9.89
CA CYS A 37 19.29 23.82 -11.06
C CYS A 37 18.09 24.73 -10.80
N THR A 38 17.45 25.18 -11.88
CA THR A 38 16.28 26.04 -11.79
C THR A 38 15.11 25.35 -11.06
N ASP A 39 14.26 26.15 -10.40
CA ASP A 39 13.05 25.64 -9.75
C ASP A 39 12.16 24.84 -10.70
N GLN A 40 12.14 25.22 -11.99
CA GLN A 40 11.38 24.52 -13.02
C GLN A 40 11.95 23.12 -13.29
N GLU A 41 13.27 22.97 -13.38
CA GLU A 41 13.93 21.66 -13.57
C GLU A 41 13.76 20.76 -12.35
N ILE A 42 13.82 21.32 -11.14
CA ILE A 42 13.56 20.61 -9.88
C ILE A 42 12.09 20.16 -9.83
N LYS A 43 11.15 21.03 -10.22
CA LYS A 43 9.72 20.71 -10.28
C LYS A 43 9.43 19.59 -11.29
N GLU A 44 10.08 19.60 -12.45
CA GLU A 44 9.96 18.55 -13.45
C GLU A 44 10.46 17.20 -12.90
N ALA A 45 11.65 17.19 -12.29
CA ALA A 45 12.21 15.98 -11.70
C ALA A 45 11.34 15.45 -10.55
N LYS A 46 10.79 16.33 -9.70
CA LYS A 46 9.80 15.96 -8.66
C LYS A 46 8.55 15.32 -9.26
N SER A 47 8.02 15.90 -10.34
CA SER A 47 6.83 15.41 -11.04
C SER A 47 7.07 14.03 -11.65
N ARG A 48 8.19 13.83 -12.36
CA ARG A 48 8.55 12.53 -12.95
C ARG A 48 8.82 11.47 -11.89
N LYS A 49 9.52 11.81 -10.80
CA LYS A 49 9.69 10.92 -9.64
C LYS A 49 8.34 10.45 -9.08
N CYS A 50 7.41 11.39 -8.87
CA CYS A 50 6.08 11.08 -8.35
C CYS A 50 5.29 10.17 -9.31
N PHE A 51 5.35 10.46 -10.61
CA PHE A 51 4.68 9.67 -11.65
C PHE A 51 5.10 8.19 -11.62
N PHE A 52 6.41 7.91 -11.62
CA PHE A 52 6.89 6.51 -11.57
C PHE A 52 6.62 5.82 -10.23
N LYS A 53 6.60 6.56 -9.11
CA LYS A 53 6.16 6.03 -7.81
C LYS A 53 4.71 5.56 -7.88
N THR A 54 3.82 6.35 -8.48
CA THR A 54 2.41 6.00 -8.65
C THR A 54 2.24 4.79 -9.57
N LEU A 55 2.94 4.75 -10.70
CA LEU A 55 2.91 3.59 -11.61
C LEU A 55 3.38 2.30 -10.92
N ALA A 56 4.46 2.36 -10.14
CA ALA A 56 4.94 1.21 -9.38
C ALA A 56 3.91 0.75 -8.33
N ALA A 57 3.26 1.68 -7.62
CA ALA A 57 2.23 1.36 -6.65
C ALA A 57 1.00 0.69 -7.30
N MET A 58 0.57 1.17 -8.47
CA MET A 58 -0.52 0.54 -9.22
C MET A 58 -0.16 -0.87 -9.68
N ALA A 59 1.02 -1.06 -10.27
CA ALA A 59 1.49 -2.38 -10.70
C ALA A 59 1.56 -3.36 -9.51
N GLN A 60 2.11 -2.93 -8.37
CA GLN A 60 2.17 -3.74 -7.16
C GLN A 60 0.77 -4.10 -6.64
N ARG A 61 -0.19 -3.16 -6.67
CA ARG A 61 -1.57 -3.42 -6.27
C ARG A 61 -2.21 -4.48 -7.16
N HIS A 62 -2.02 -4.41 -8.48
CA HIS A 62 -2.53 -5.43 -9.40
C HIS A 62 -1.89 -6.80 -9.18
N ILE A 63 -0.57 -6.85 -8.94
CA ILE A 63 0.12 -8.10 -8.60
C ILE A 63 -0.48 -8.71 -7.33
N ASN A 64 -0.68 -7.90 -6.28
CA ASN A 64 -1.26 -8.37 -5.02
C ASN A 64 -2.70 -8.89 -5.22
N GLN A 65 -3.49 -8.22 -6.07
CA GLN A 65 -4.84 -8.66 -6.41
C GLN A 65 -4.82 -10.05 -7.08
N LEU A 66 -3.95 -10.25 -8.08
CA LEU A 66 -3.80 -11.54 -8.76
C LEU A 66 -3.34 -12.66 -7.82
N LEU A 67 -2.43 -12.36 -6.88
CA LEU A 67 -1.98 -13.33 -5.88
C LEU A 67 -3.10 -13.74 -4.92
N VAL A 68 -3.96 -12.79 -4.52
CA VAL A 68 -5.14 -13.06 -3.68
C VAL A 68 -6.18 -13.88 -4.45
N ASP A 69 -6.49 -13.50 -5.69
CA ASP A 69 -7.50 -14.20 -6.52
C ASP A 69 -7.03 -15.61 -6.91
N GLY A 70 -5.75 -15.77 -7.24
CA GLY A 70 -5.13 -17.09 -7.47
C GLY A 70 -5.14 -17.97 -6.21
N SER A 71 -5.00 -17.36 -5.03
CA SER A 71 -5.13 -18.06 -3.75
C SER A 71 -6.58 -18.40 -3.39
N ALA A 72 -7.56 -17.59 -3.80
CA ALA A 72 -8.98 -17.86 -3.60
C ALA A 72 -9.46 -19.00 -4.52
N SER A 73 -8.96 -19.08 -5.75
CA SER A 73 -9.26 -20.16 -6.69
C SER A 73 -8.73 -21.55 -6.23
N SER A 74 -7.75 -21.60 -5.32
CA SER A 74 -7.26 -22.87 -4.75
C SER A 74 -8.08 -23.39 -3.57
N LYS A 75 -9.06 -22.63 -3.05
CA LYS A 75 -9.95 -23.10 -1.96
C LYS A 75 -11.23 -23.79 -2.45
N ALA A 76 -11.42 -23.90 -3.76
CA ALA A 76 -12.62 -24.51 -4.36
C ALA A 76 -12.43 -25.99 -4.77
N VAL A 77 -11.28 -26.60 -4.47
CA VAL A 77 -11.00 -28.03 -4.77
C VAL A 77 -10.55 -28.75 -3.50
N GLU A 78 -11.38 -28.69 -2.45
CA GLU A 78 -11.32 -29.62 -1.31
C GLU A 78 -12.75 -29.91 -0.85
N SER A 79 -13.57 -30.52 -1.70
CA SER A 79 -14.90 -31.01 -1.30
C SER A 79 -15.34 -32.16 -2.20
N GLU A 80 -14.61 -33.28 -2.20
CA GLU A 80 -15.16 -34.52 -2.74
C GLU A 80 -14.44 -35.78 -2.21
N VAL A 81 -14.41 -36.02 -0.89
CA VAL A 81 -14.31 -37.41 -0.35
C VAL A 81 -14.96 -37.56 1.03
N SER A 82 -16.03 -38.36 1.06
CA SER A 82 -16.62 -39.16 2.16
C SER A 82 -17.10 -38.49 3.46
N ASP A 83 -18.42 -38.35 3.54
CA ASP A 83 -19.19 -38.21 4.79
C ASP A 83 -19.45 -39.60 5.39
N GLY A 84 -18.82 -39.88 6.53
CA GLY A 84 -18.94 -41.16 7.22
C GLY A 84 -18.34 -41.09 8.62
N GLY A 85 -18.98 -40.37 9.53
CA GLY A 85 -18.63 -40.45 10.96
C GLY A 85 -19.06 -39.26 11.80
N GLN A 86 -20.12 -39.45 12.57
CA GLN A 86 -20.71 -38.49 13.49
C GLN A 86 -19.77 -37.90 14.57
N ALA A 87 -20.11 -36.66 14.93
CA ALA A 87 -20.19 -36.07 16.28
C ALA A 87 -18.91 -35.88 17.12
N THR A 88 -18.68 -34.62 17.56
CA THR A 88 -18.96 -34.22 18.96
C THR A 88 -18.77 -32.72 19.16
N VAL A 89 -19.75 -32.13 19.84
CA VAL A 89 -19.88 -30.73 20.27
C VAL A 89 -19.04 -30.48 21.52
N VAL A 90 -18.25 -29.42 21.54
CA VAL A 90 -17.86 -28.73 22.79
C VAL A 90 -17.92 -27.21 22.56
N GLN A 91 -19.03 -26.60 22.95
CA GLN A 91 -19.11 -25.16 23.20
C GLN A 91 -18.50 -24.91 24.59
N MET A 92 -17.39 -24.17 24.66
CA MET A 92 -16.90 -23.64 25.93
C MET A 92 -16.61 -22.14 25.81
N ARG A 93 -17.60 -21.39 26.33
CA ARG A 93 -17.61 -20.09 27.03
C ARG A 93 -16.95 -18.85 26.44
N ALA A 94 -17.79 -17.80 26.46
CA ALA A 94 -17.47 -16.39 26.33
C ALA A 94 -16.57 -15.88 27.45
N ASP A 95 -15.68 -14.94 27.12
CA ASP A 95 -15.40 -13.76 27.96
C ASP A 95 -14.70 -12.67 27.13
N ALA A 96 -15.20 -11.44 27.23
CA ALA A 96 -14.62 -10.19 26.74
C ALA A 96 -14.98 -9.12 27.78
N PRO A 97 -14.26 -7.99 27.90
CA PRO A 97 -12.82 -7.70 27.79
C PRO A 97 -12.30 -6.99 29.06
N PRO A 98 -10.99 -6.80 29.30
CA PRO A 98 -10.55 -5.76 30.21
C PRO A 98 -10.49 -4.41 29.49
N ALA A 99 -11.42 -3.52 29.85
CA ALA A 99 -11.32 -2.08 29.59
C ALA A 99 -10.08 -1.51 30.31
N VAL A 100 -9.31 -0.64 29.64
CA VAL A 100 -8.22 0.12 30.28
C VAL A 100 -8.70 1.56 30.51
N PRO A 101 -9.00 1.96 31.76
CA PRO A 101 -9.32 3.35 32.08
C PRO A 101 -8.06 4.17 32.43
N GLY A 102 -7.89 5.31 31.75
CA GLY A 102 -7.26 6.53 32.30
C GLY A 102 -5.74 6.66 32.20
N ASN A 103 -5.25 7.55 31.32
CA ASN A 103 -5.08 8.96 31.72
C ASN A 103 -4.80 9.88 30.51
N PRO A 104 -5.46 11.05 30.41
CA PRO A 104 -5.26 12.03 29.37
C PRO A 104 -4.07 12.92 29.70
N LYS A 105 -3.03 12.93 28.86
CA LYS A 105 -1.95 13.91 28.97
C LYS A 105 -2.34 15.20 28.25
N ARG A 106 -3.06 16.04 29.01
CA ARG A 106 -3.33 17.50 28.93
C ARG A 106 -3.23 18.20 27.56
N PRO A 107 -4.24 19.01 27.17
CA PRO A 107 -4.10 19.96 26.07
C PRO A 107 -3.12 21.09 26.43
N PRO A 108 -2.27 21.57 25.52
CA PRO A 108 -1.66 22.88 25.69
C PRO A 108 -2.73 23.97 25.56
N GLU A 109 -2.90 24.72 26.64
CA GLU A 109 -3.59 26.01 26.64
C GLU A 109 -2.87 26.95 25.67
N PHE A 110 -3.57 27.43 24.64
CA PHE A 110 -3.14 28.63 23.93
C PHE A 110 -4.07 29.78 24.28
N VAL A 111 -3.45 30.71 24.98
CA VAL A 111 -3.89 31.99 25.51
C VAL A 111 -4.81 32.76 24.55
N ARG A 112 -5.92 33.26 25.11
CA ARG A 112 -6.79 34.28 24.50
C ARG A 112 -6.02 35.60 24.37
N TYR A 113 -5.96 36.15 23.16
CA TYR A 113 -5.77 37.58 22.96
C TYR A 113 -7.05 38.16 22.35
N SER A 114 -7.79 38.91 23.18
CA SER A 114 -8.80 39.86 22.76
C SER A 114 -8.17 41.25 22.71
N THR A 115 -8.16 41.86 21.54
CA THR A 115 -8.06 43.32 21.30
C THR A 115 -8.62 43.49 19.88
N GLY A 116 -9.76 44.12 19.61
CA GLY A 116 -10.24 45.38 20.18
C GLY A 116 -9.86 46.53 19.24
N ALA A 117 -10.44 46.53 18.03
CA ALA A 117 -10.68 47.67 17.16
C ALA A 117 -11.75 47.29 16.14
#